data_AF-A0A1X1N208-F1
#
_entry.id   AF-A0A1X1N208-F1
#
_cell.length_a   1.000
_cell.length_b   1.000
_cell.length_c   1.000
_cell.angle_alpha   90.00
_cell.angle_beta   90.00
_cell.angle_gamma   90.00
#
_symmetry.space_group_name_H-M   'P 1'
#
loop_
_entity.id
_entity.type
_entity.pdbx_description
1 polymer ?
#
loop_
_entity_poly.entity_id
_entity_poly.type
_entity_poly.pdbx_seq_one_letter_code
_entity_poly.pdbx_strand_id
1 'polypeptide(L)'
;MLPEVMTTLAASGAGALVAAMATDVWQGARGGAVRLYRRWNGDQNAALEAQLDHHALLIQQADDPDQARRLLSGQWQLVFAQLLSEHPDAEADLRNLVETIRRELPEGGKQWVQTNIARDQGTVYGVQGGNVIHYHHRLPSAPGSTGEDGRQQ
;
A
#
# COMPACT_ATOMS: atom_id res chain seq x y z
N MET A 1 -24.64 -4.50 -21.48
CA MET A 1 -24.19 -3.85 -20.24
C MET A 1 -23.71 -4.93 -19.29
N LEU A 2 -22.49 -4.83 -18.76
CA LEU A 2 -21.99 -5.76 -17.76
C LEU A 2 -22.80 -5.63 -16.47
N PRO A 3 -23.14 -6.74 -15.79
CA PRO A 3 -23.69 -6.71 -14.45
C PRO A 3 -22.82 -5.90 -13.50
N GLU A 4 -23.43 -5.16 -12.58
CA GLU A 4 -22.72 -4.34 -11.58
C GLU A 4 -21.71 -5.16 -10.77
N VAL A 5 -22.08 -6.40 -10.40
CA VAL A 5 -21.22 -7.36 -9.69
C VAL A 5 -19.94 -7.67 -10.46
N MET A 6 -20.02 -7.80 -11.79
CA MET A 6 -18.84 -8.08 -12.65
C MET A 6 -17.96 -6.84 -12.78
N THR A 7 -18.56 -5.65 -12.81
CA THR A 7 -17.82 -4.37 -12.81
C THR A 7 -17.05 -4.18 -11.50
N THR A 8 -17.67 -4.50 -10.36
CA THR A 8 -17.00 -4.51 -9.05
C THR A 8 -15.88 -5.54 -9.01
N LEU A 9 -16.09 -6.73 -9.56
CA LEU A 9 -15.06 -7.77 -9.62
C LEU A 9 -13.86 -7.33 -10.48
N ALA A 10 -14.10 -6.72 -11.64
CA ALA A 10 -13.06 -6.18 -12.50
C ALA A 10 -12.23 -5.11 -11.78
N ALA A 11 -12.88 -4.16 -11.10
CA ALA A 11 -12.20 -3.14 -10.31
C ALA A 11 -11.38 -3.75 -9.17
N SER A 12 -11.95 -4.72 -8.45
CA SER A 12 -11.29 -5.45 -7.38
C SER A 12 -10.07 -6.22 -7.87
N GLY A 13 -10.18 -6.89 -9.02
CA GLY A 13 -9.08 -7.64 -9.61
C GLY A 13 -7.95 -6.75 -10.10
N ALA A 14 -8.30 -5.61 -10.69
CA ALA A 14 -7.32 -4.61 -11.12
C ALA A 14 -6.52 -4.06 -9.93
N GLY A 15 -7.22 -3.66 -8.86
CA GLY A 15 -6.56 -3.17 -7.64
C GLY A 15 -5.67 -4.23 -6.99
N ALA A 16 -6.12 -5.49 -6.92
CA ALA A 16 -5.31 -6.58 -6.37
C ALA A 16 -4.05 -6.85 -7.21
N LEU A 17 -4.21 -6.93 -8.55
CA LEU A 17 -3.09 -7.16 -9.47
C LEU A 17 -2.04 -6.03 -9.36
N VAL A 18 -2.47 -4.77 -9.35
CA VAL A 18 -1.59 -3.62 -9.24
C VAL A 18 -0.93 -3.51 -7.86
N ALA A 19 -1.64 -3.87 -6.79
CA ALA A 19 -1.04 -3.97 -5.46
C ALA A 19 0.07 -5.02 -5.44
N ALA A 20 -0.15 -6.18 -6.07
CA ALA A 20 0.84 -7.25 -6.15
C ALA A 20 2.11 -6.81 -6.89
N MET A 21 1.99 -6.01 -7.97
CA MET A 21 3.14 -5.50 -8.76
C MET A 21 4.19 -4.75 -7.93
N ALA A 22 3.79 -4.20 -6.78
CA ALA A 22 4.67 -3.46 -5.88
C ALA A 22 5.27 -4.31 -4.75
N THR A 23 5.11 -5.63 -4.80
CA THR A 23 5.47 -6.55 -3.71
C THR A 23 6.13 -7.82 -4.25
N ASP A 24 6.69 -8.62 -3.35
CA ASP A 24 7.30 -9.90 -3.71
C ASP A 24 6.30 -10.93 -4.24
N VAL A 25 5.00 -10.74 -4.00
CA VAL A 25 3.94 -11.65 -4.52
C VAL A 25 3.64 -11.43 -6.00
N TRP A 26 4.29 -10.45 -6.63
CA TRP A 26 4.10 -10.11 -8.05
C TRP A 26 4.23 -11.32 -8.98
N GLN A 27 5.25 -12.16 -8.78
CA GLN A 27 5.51 -13.28 -9.69
C GLN A 27 4.38 -14.32 -9.67
N GLY A 28 3.80 -14.57 -8.49
CA GLY A 28 2.62 -15.44 -8.34
C GLY A 28 1.38 -14.85 -9.02
N ALA A 29 1.12 -13.55 -8.77
CA ALA A 29 0.02 -12.81 -9.37
C ALA A 29 0.10 -12.77 -10.91
N ARG A 30 1.28 -12.44 -11.46
CA ARG A 30 1.57 -12.45 -12.90
C ARG A 30 1.27 -13.80 -13.52
N GLY A 31 1.79 -14.88 -12.93
CA GLY A 31 1.53 -16.24 -13.40
C GLY A 31 0.04 -16.60 -13.37
N GLY A 32 -0.69 -16.15 -12.33
CA GLY A 32 -2.14 -16.31 -12.24
C GLY A 32 -2.91 -15.57 -13.33
N ALA A 33 -2.55 -14.31 -13.59
CA ALA A 33 -3.15 -13.51 -14.66
C ALA A 33 -2.91 -14.13 -16.04
N VAL A 34 -1.68 -14.58 -16.33
CA VAL A 34 -1.37 -15.26 -17.60
C VAL A 34 -2.19 -16.54 -17.77
N ARG A 35 -2.32 -17.36 -16.71
CA ARG A 35 -3.15 -18.57 -16.76
C ARG A 35 -4.62 -18.25 -17.03
N LEU A 36 -5.15 -17.18 -16.44
CA LEU A 36 -6.50 -16.69 -16.70
C LEU A 36 -6.66 -16.35 -18.18
N TYR A 37 -5.79 -15.50 -18.74
CA TYR A 37 -5.88 -15.10 -20.15
C TYR A 37 -5.66 -16.24 -21.12
N ARG A 38 -4.73 -17.16 -20.84
CA ARG A 38 -4.51 -18.35 -21.67
C ARG A 38 -5.79 -19.19 -21.80
N ARG A 39 -6.58 -19.28 -20.71
CA ARG A 39 -7.81 -20.09 -20.69
C ARG A 39 -8.90 -19.49 -21.57
N TRP A 40 -8.99 -18.16 -21.65
CA TRP A 40 -10.12 -17.47 -22.29
C TRP A 40 -9.76 -16.83 -23.65
N ASN A 41 -8.52 -16.35 -23.84
CA ASN A 41 -8.09 -15.58 -25.01
C ASN A 41 -6.99 -16.29 -25.85
N GLY A 42 -6.58 -17.51 -25.48
CA GLY A 42 -5.61 -18.30 -26.25
C GLY A 42 -4.14 -17.89 -26.08
N ASP A 43 -3.29 -18.19 -27.06
CA ASP A 43 -1.81 -18.21 -26.94
C ASP A 43 -1.11 -16.83 -27.00
N GLN A 44 -1.82 -15.70 -26.89
CA GLN A 44 -1.19 -14.36 -26.85
C GLN A 44 -0.50 -14.03 -25.50
N ASN A 45 0.02 -15.04 -24.80
CA ASN A 45 0.54 -14.94 -23.44
C ASN A 45 1.82 -14.10 -23.33
N ALA A 46 2.72 -14.20 -24.32
CA ALA A 46 4.02 -13.50 -24.26
C ALA A 46 3.89 -11.97 -24.27
N ALA A 47 2.92 -11.44 -25.02
CA ALA A 47 2.67 -10.00 -25.09
C ALA A 47 2.06 -9.48 -23.78
N LEU A 48 1.10 -10.22 -23.22
CA LEU A 48 0.50 -9.92 -21.92
C LEU A 48 1.55 -9.94 -20.81
N GLU A 49 2.40 -10.96 -20.82
CA GLU A 49 3.52 -11.13 -19.90
C GLU A 49 4.47 -9.93 -19.92
N ALA A 50 4.91 -9.52 -21.11
CA ALA A 50 5.78 -8.36 -21.27
C ALA A 50 5.09 -7.05 -20.81
N GLN A 51 3.79 -6.90 -21.09
CA GLN A 51 3.02 -5.74 -20.64
C GLN A 51 2.91 -5.69 -19.11
N LEU A 52 2.60 -6.83 -18.47
CA LEU A 52 2.53 -6.98 -17.03
C LEU A 52 3.88 -6.60 -16.37
N ASP A 53 4.99 -7.12 -16.89
CA ASP A 53 6.34 -6.82 -16.39
C ASP A 53 6.70 -5.34 -16.57
N HIS A 54 6.35 -4.76 -17.71
CA HIS A 54 6.55 -3.34 -17.95
C HIS A 54 5.76 -2.48 -16.95
N HIS A 55 4.50 -2.81 -16.68
CA HIS A 55 3.68 -2.08 -15.70
C HIS A 55 4.23 -2.20 -14.27
N ALA A 56 4.77 -3.37 -13.89
CA ALA A 56 5.44 -3.53 -12.61
C ALA A 56 6.69 -2.65 -12.50
N LEU A 57 7.50 -2.57 -13.56
CA LEU A 57 8.66 -1.68 -13.62
C LEU A 57 8.25 -0.20 -13.56
N LEU A 58 7.17 0.20 -14.25
CA LEU A 58 6.65 1.57 -14.18
C LEU A 58 6.29 1.97 -12.75
N ILE A 59 5.65 1.09 -11.97
CA ILE A 59 5.32 1.38 -10.56
C ILE A 59 6.58 1.53 -9.72
N GLN A 60 7.58 0.68 -9.94
CA GLN A 60 8.84 0.71 -9.18
C GLN A 60 9.70 1.95 -9.48
N GLN A 61 9.65 2.45 -10.71
CA GLN A 61 10.48 3.55 -11.19
C GLN A 61 9.76 4.91 -11.16
N ALA A 62 8.46 4.95 -10.86
CA ALA A 62 7.70 6.18 -10.84
C ALA A 62 8.11 7.11 -9.69
N ASP A 63 8.20 8.40 -9.98
CA ASP A 63 8.37 9.45 -8.96
C ASP A 63 7.17 9.51 -7.99
N ASP A 64 5.96 9.23 -8.48
CA ASP A 64 4.75 9.03 -7.69
C ASP A 64 4.17 7.61 -7.94
N PRO A 65 4.59 6.61 -7.15
CA PRO A 65 4.10 5.25 -7.27
C PRO A 65 2.58 5.13 -7.06
N ASP A 66 1.97 5.99 -6.25
CA ASP A 66 0.54 5.93 -5.98
C ASP A 66 -0.29 6.45 -7.17
N GLN A 67 0.20 7.49 -7.86
CA GLN A 67 -0.39 7.92 -9.12
C GLN A 67 -0.28 6.83 -10.19
N ALA A 68 0.90 6.21 -10.34
CA ALA A 68 1.11 5.11 -11.28
C ALA A 68 0.14 3.95 -10.99
N ARG A 69 0.00 3.55 -9.72
CA ARG A 69 -0.95 2.51 -9.29
C ARG A 69 -2.41 2.88 -9.65
N ARG A 70 -2.84 4.12 -9.41
CA ARG A 70 -4.21 4.56 -9.74
C ARG A 70 -4.49 4.47 -11.24
N LEU A 71 -3.56 4.94 -12.07
CA LEU A 71 -3.70 4.90 -13.53
C LEU A 71 -3.76 3.46 -14.05
N LEU A 72 -2.83 2.62 -13.60
CA LEU A 72 -2.79 1.20 -14.00
C LEU A 72 -4.00 0.42 -13.49
N SER A 73 -4.53 0.75 -12.31
CA SER A 73 -5.77 0.12 -11.80
C SER A 73 -6.95 0.43 -12.72
N GLY A 74 -7.09 1.67 -13.18
CA GLY A 74 -8.12 2.03 -14.16
C GLY A 74 -7.97 1.27 -15.48
N GLN A 75 -6.74 1.15 -15.98
CA GLN A 75 -6.47 0.41 -17.22
C GLN A 75 -6.81 -1.08 -17.08
N TRP A 76 -6.33 -1.74 -16.02
CA TRP A 76 -6.59 -3.16 -15.79
C TRP A 76 -8.06 -3.44 -15.48
N GLN A 77 -8.78 -2.49 -14.88
CA GLN A 77 -10.22 -2.62 -14.68
C GLN A 77 -10.95 -2.73 -16.02
N LEU A 78 -10.59 -1.90 -17.02
CA LEU A 78 -11.18 -1.99 -18.35
C LEU A 78 -10.85 -3.32 -19.03
N VAL A 79 -9.61 -3.77 -18.88
CA VAL A 79 -9.13 -5.05 -19.44
C VAL A 79 -9.89 -6.24 -18.83
N PHE A 80 -10.07 -6.29 -17.51
CA PHE A 80 -10.88 -7.33 -16.87
C PHE A 80 -12.38 -7.19 -17.16
N ALA A 81 -12.90 -5.97 -17.27
CA ALA A 81 -14.30 -5.77 -17.67
C ALA A 81 -14.54 -6.30 -19.08
N GLN A 82 -13.62 -6.06 -20.01
CA GLN A 82 -13.69 -6.60 -21.37
C GLN A 82 -13.67 -8.13 -21.35
N LEU A 83 -12.73 -8.74 -20.62
CA LEU A 83 -12.67 -10.19 -20.44
C LEU A 83 -14.01 -10.76 -19.94
N LEU A 84 -14.59 -10.17 -18.90
CA LEU A 84 -15.88 -10.60 -18.35
C LEU A 84 -17.05 -10.36 -19.30
N SER A 85 -16.95 -9.37 -20.19
CA SER A 85 -17.98 -9.09 -21.19
C SER A 85 -17.96 -10.09 -22.34
N GLU A 86 -16.76 -10.55 -22.73
CA GLU A 86 -16.57 -11.55 -23.78
C GLU A 86 -16.80 -12.97 -23.24
N HIS A 87 -16.38 -13.21 -22.01
CA HIS A 87 -16.41 -14.51 -21.35
C HIS A 87 -16.99 -14.40 -19.93
N PRO A 88 -18.33 -14.38 -19.79
CA PRO A 88 -18.96 -14.30 -18.46
C PRO A 88 -18.55 -15.43 -17.52
N ASP A 89 -18.27 -16.62 -18.06
CA ASP A 89 -17.81 -17.79 -17.32
C ASP A 89 -16.41 -17.61 -16.69
N ALA A 90 -15.65 -16.58 -17.10
CA ALA A 90 -14.37 -16.22 -16.50
C ALA A 90 -14.51 -15.60 -15.09
N GLU A 91 -15.72 -15.28 -14.64
CA GLU A 91 -15.96 -14.66 -13.33
C GLU A 91 -15.33 -15.47 -12.19
N ALA A 92 -15.56 -16.79 -12.18
CA ALA A 92 -15.06 -17.66 -11.12
C ALA A 92 -13.53 -17.68 -11.08
N ASP A 93 -12.88 -17.69 -12.25
CA ASP A 93 -11.43 -17.71 -12.34
C ASP A 93 -10.82 -16.38 -11.91
N LEU A 94 -11.40 -15.26 -12.34
CA LEU A 94 -10.95 -13.94 -11.92
C LEU A 94 -11.12 -13.78 -10.40
N ARG A 95 -12.26 -14.21 -9.84
CA ARG A 95 -12.49 -14.20 -8.39
C ARG A 95 -11.43 -15.02 -7.65
N ASN A 96 -11.12 -16.22 -8.13
CA ASN A 96 -10.07 -17.06 -7.54
C ASN A 96 -8.69 -16.39 -7.59
N LEU A 97 -8.36 -15.71 -8.70
CA LEU A 97 -7.14 -14.93 -8.82
C LEU A 97 -7.09 -13.81 -7.78
N VAL A 98 -8.15 -13.00 -7.68
CA VAL A 98 -8.25 -11.89 -6.72
C VAL A 98 -8.05 -12.39 -5.29
N GLU A 99 -8.74 -13.45 -4.91
CA GLU A 99 -8.67 -13.99 -3.56
C GLU A 99 -7.30 -14.61 -3.24
N THR A 100 -6.64 -15.21 -4.23
CA THR A 100 -5.27 -15.71 -4.07
C THR A 100 -4.30 -14.56 -3.83
N ILE A 101 -4.36 -13.53 -4.66
CA ILE A 101 -3.51 -12.34 -4.51
C ILE A 101 -3.74 -11.68 -3.15
N ARG A 102 -5.00 -11.53 -2.71
CA ARG A 102 -5.32 -10.93 -1.40
C ARG A 102 -4.79 -11.71 -0.21
N ARG A 103 -4.80 -13.04 -0.29
CA ARG A 103 -4.25 -13.90 0.77
C ARG A 103 -2.73 -13.80 0.89
N GLU A 104 -2.06 -13.61 -0.24
CA GLU A 104 -0.59 -13.54 -0.29
C GLU A 104 -0.09 -12.11 -0.05
N LEU A 105 -0.85 -11.10 -0.45
CA LEU A 105 -0.51 -9.71 -0.18
C LEU A 105 -0.35 -9.52 1.33
N PRO A 106 0.78 -8.93 1.78
CA PRO A 106 0.89 -8.52 3.17
C PRO A 106 -0.26 -7.56 3.47
N GLU A 107 -1.01 -7.81 4.55
CA GLU A 107 -2.06 -6.91 4.99
C GLU A 107 -1.47 -5.49 5.05
N GLY A 108 -1.99 -4.60 4.20
CA GLY A 108 -1.41 -3.30 3.94
C GLY A 108 -1.01 -2.64 5.25
N GLY A 109 0.31 -2.48 5.44
CA GLY A 109 0.88 -2.13 6.73
C GLY A 109 0.24 -0.88 7.31
N LYS A 110 -0.61 -1.07 8.33
CA LYS A 110 -0.81 -0.20 9.50
C LYS A 110 -1.36 -1.00 10.69
N GLN A 111 -0.76 -2.14 11.05
CA GLN A 111 -0.71 -2.48 12.48
C GLN A 111 0.53 -1.82 13.08
N TRP A 112 0.42 -0.52 13.22
CA TRP A 112 1.34 0.32 13.96
C TRP A 112 1.21 -0.01 15.45
N VAL A 113 1.91 -1.06 15.91
CA VAL A 113 1.99 -1.35 17.35
C VAL A 113 3.08 -0.46 17.95
N GLN A 114 2.69 0.67 18.51
CA GLN A 114 3.59 1.49 19.33
C GLN A 114 3.42 1.11 20.80
N THR A 115 4.42 0.44 21.37
CA THR A 115 4.47 0.19 22.81
C THR A 115 5.36 1.24 23.48
N ASN A 116 4.74 2.28 24.03
CA ASN A 116 5.42 3.29 24.83
C ASN A 116 5.25 2.95 26.32
N ILE A 117 6.34 2.67 27.02
CA ILE A 117 6.33 2.43 28.47
C ILE A 117 7.23 3.47 29.12
N ALA A 118 6.62 4.38 29.88
CA ALA A 118 7.32 5.30 30.78
C ALA A 118 7.31 4.71 32.21
N ARG A 119 8.42 4.84 32.94
CA ARG A 119 8.53 4.46 34.36
C ARG A 119 9.09 5.64 35.16
N ASP A 120 8.78 5.68 36.45
CA ASP A 120 9.20 6.73 37.39
C ASP A 120 8.81 8.15 36.90
N GLN A 121 9.77 9.08 36.79
CA GLN A 121 9.54 10.43 36.25
C GLN A 121 9.74 10.51 34.72
N GLY A 122 9.67 9.39 34.00
CA GLY A 122 9.89 9.32 32.55
C GLY A 122 8.74 9.92 31.75
N THR A 123 9.07 10.65 30.67
CA THR A 123 8.10 11.12 29.68
C THR A 123 8.45 10.55 28.31
N VAL A 124 7.47 9.96 27.62
CA VAL A 124 7.68 9.36 26.28
C VAL A 124 6.85 10.12 25.24
N TYR A 125 7.52 10.56 24.18
CA TYR A 125 6.90 11.13 22.99
C TYR A 125 7.03 10.14 21.83
N GLY A 126 5.93 9.53 21.41
CA GLY A 126 5.94 8.64 20.26
C GLY A 126 4.97 9.14 19.20
N VAL A 127 5.44 9.33 17.97
CA VAL A 127 4.62 9.69 16.82
C VAL A 127 4.91 8.76 15.67
N GLN A 128 3.85 8.37 14.97
CA GLN A 128 3.93 7.57 13.76
C GLN A 128 3.20 8.31 12.64
N GLY A 129 3.92 8.60 11.56
CA GLY A 129 3.41 9.36 10.42
C GLY A 129 3.36 10.88 10.59
N GLY A 130 4.15 11.45 11.51
CA GLY A 130 4.19 12.89 11.74
C GLY A 130 5.36 13.32 12.65
N ASN A 131 5.25 14.52 13.25
CA ASN A 131 6.34 15.13 14.02
C ASN A 131 5.89 15.45 15.47
N VAL A 132 6.78 15.33 16.45
CA VAL A 132 6.61 15.94 17.79
C VAL A 132 7.49 17.18 17.87
N ILE A 133 6.91 18.32 18.24
CA ILE A 133 7.65 19.53 18.57
C ILE A 133 7.40 19.82 20.06
N HIS A 134 8.44 19.66 20.88
CA HIS A 134 8.35 19.88 22.31
C HIS A 134 9.05 21.18 22.69
N TYR A 135 8.27 22.17 23.15
CA TYR A 135 8.78 23.44 23.67
C TYR A 135 8.92 23.37 25.18
N HIS A 136 10.13 23.57 25.71
CA HIS A 136 10.33 23.81 27.13
C HIS A 136 10.31 25.33 27.37
N HIS A 137 9.28 25.83 28.05
CA HIS A 137 9.36 27.19 28.59
C HIS A 137 10.17 27.10 29.88
N ARG A 138 11.46 27.48 29.82
CA ARG A 138 12.24 27.69 31.04
C ARG A 138 11.63 28.91 31.74
N LEU A 139 10.98 28.71 32.89
CA LEU A 139 10.60 29.82 33.75
C LEU A 139 11.87 30.63 34.06
N PRO A 140 11.85 31.97 33.93
CA PRO A 140 13.02 32.79 34.20
C PRO A 140 13.49 32.52 35.63
N SER A 141 14.79 32.26 35.78
CA SER A 141 15.41 32.08 37.09
C SER A 141 15.09 33.29 37.95
N ALA A 142 14.51 33.06 39.14
CA ALA A 142 14.28 34.13 40.11
C ALA A 142 15.61 34.86 40.37
N PRO A 143 15.63 36.21 40.45
CA PRO A 143 16.84 36.95 40.73
C PRO A 143 17.43 36.45 42.06
N GLY A 144 18.71 36.08 42.02
CA GLY A 144 19.43 35.49 43.13
C GLY A 144 19.32 36.33 44.39
N SER A 145 19.03 35.68 45.52
CA SER A 145 19.20 36.26 46.83
C SER A 145 20.68 36.62 47.02
N THR A 146 21.00 37.90 46.97
CA THR A 146 22.27 38.43 47.47
C THR A 146 22.31 38.21 48.97
N GLY A 147 22.83 37.05 49.38
CA GLY A 147 23.25 36.80 50.75
C GLY A 147 24.59 37.48 50.96
N GLU A 148 24.55 38.72 51.41
CA GLU A 148 25.72 39.43 51.92
C GLU A 148 25.86 39.06 53.40
N ASP A 149 26.55 37.95 53.68
CA ASP A 149 27.14 37.68 54.98
C ASP A 149 28.66 37.67 54.81
N GLY A 150 29.29 38.71 55.34
CA GLY A 150 30.72 38.94 55.26
C GLY A 150 31.19 39.73 56.47
N ARG A 151 31.02 39.18 57.68
CA ARG A 151 31.79 39.65 58.85
C ARG A 151 33.22 39.14 58.77
N GLN A 152 34.20 40.06 58.75
CA GLN A 152 35.57 40.00 59.31
C GLN A 152 36.09 41.46 59.26
N GLN A 153 36.62 42.16 60.27
CA GLN A 153 37.09 41.93 61.64
C GLN A 153 36.81 43.18 62.49
#